data_AF-A0A955WY60-F1
#
_entry.id   AF-A0A955WY60-F1
#
_cell.length_a   1.000
_cell.length_b   1.000
_cell.length_c   1.000
_cell.angle_alpha   90.00
_cell.angle_beta   90.00
_cell.angle_gamma   90.00
#
_symmetry.space_group_name_H-M   'P 1'
#
loop_
_entity.id
_entity.type
_entity.pdbx_description
1 polymer ?
#
loop_
_entity_poly.entity_id
_entity_poly.type
_entity_poly.pdbx_seq_one_letter_code
_entity_poly.pdbx_strand_id
1 'polypeptide(L)'
;MPIEGEDVELNFPPFYFFGQIRPAFTRTVTYDPELDPEGAGVEFSTGPLGDPNDGDRLFWRWFFNYGVGSTAIEAASPINGLAPEQRGLGVGLQVRPCEDLRRRFPEVALHRIELVLADRPFAADDGQGPRNQALPEDAGQVRLVWYLAFDPSRCPL
;
A
#
# COMPACT_ATOMS: atom_id res chain seq x y z
N MET A 1 32.50 -27.38 23.35
CA MET A 1 31.99 -27.38 21.96
C MET A 1 31.62 -25.94 21.66
N PRO A 2 32.16 -25.29 20.62
CA PRO A 2 31.62 -24.00 20.21
C PRO A 2 30.21 -24.27 19.66
N ILE A 3 29.24 -23.49 20.13
CA ILE A 3 27.90 -23.44 19.54
C ILE A 3 28.15 -22.79 18.18
N GLU A 4 28.01 -23.57 17.09
CA GLU A 4 27.89 -22.99 15.76
C GLU A 4 26.73 -22.00 15.86
N GLY A 5 27.06 -20.70 15.80
CA GLY A 5 26.04 -19.69 15.66
C GLY A 5 25.37 -19.99 14.33
N GLU A 6 24.14 -20.52 14.38
CA GLU A 6 23.24 -20.40 13.25
C GLU A 6 23.31 -18.93 12.83
N ASP A 7 23.71 -18.67 11.59
CA ASP A 7 23.57 -17.36 11.00
C ASP A 7 22.09 -17.03 11.09
N VAL A 8 21.71 -16.31 12.14
CA VAL A 8 20.35 -15.80 12.29
C VAL A 8 20.24 -14.79 11.16
N GLU A 9 19.53 -15.19 10.11
CA GLU A 9 19.20 -14.30 9.01
C GLU A 9 18.57 -13.05 9.62
N LEU A 10 19.34 -11.95 9.57
CA LEU A 10 18.94 -10.72 10.22
C LEU A 10 17.71 -10.22 9.48
N ASN A 11 16.57 -10.25 10.18
CA ASN A 11 15.32 -9.78 9.63
C ASN A 11 15.36 -8.25 9.52
N PHE A 12 15.48 -7.76 8.29
CA PHE A 12 15.42 -6.34 7.99
C PHE A 12 14.16 -6.03 7.19
N PRO A 13 13.51 -4.87 7.43
CA PRO A 13 12.35 -4.50 6.66
C PRO A 13 12.70 -4.25 5.19
N PRO A 14 11.78 -4.54 4.27
CA PRO A 14 11.92 -4.14 2.89
C PRO A 14 11.93 -2.62 2.77
N PHE A 15 12.41 -2.12 1.63
CA PHE A 15 12.53 -0.69 1.39
C PHE A 15 12.15 -0.30 -0.04
N TYR A 16 11.92 1.00 -0.21
CA TYR A 16 11.61 1.64 -1.48
C TYR A 16 12.58 2.80 -1.72
N PHE A 17 12.76 3.20 -2.98
CA PHE A 17 13.63 4.32 -3.33
C PHE A 17 12.87 5.64 -3.33
N PHE A 18 13.08 6.47 -2.30
CA PHE A 18 12.34 7.72 -2.07
C PHE A 18 12.21 8.64 -3.31
N GLY A 19 13.22 8.70 -4.17
CA GLY A 19 13.22 9.53 -5.38
C GLY A 19 12.28 9.04 -6.50
N GLN A 20 11.68 7.87 -6.34
CA GLN A 20 10.84 7.23 -7.36
C GLN A 20 9.38 7.05 -6.92
N ILE A 21 9.06 7.41 -5.68
CA ILE A 21 7.70 7.37 -5.15
C ILE A 21 6.85 8.44 -5.82
N ARG A 22 5.65 8.05 -6.28
CA ARG A 22 4.66 8.95 -6.89
C ARG A 22 3.29 8.77 -6.23
N PRO A 23 2.55 9.85 -5.97
CA PRO A 23 3.05 11.22 -5.84
C PRO A 23 4.06 11.30 -4.68
N ALA A 24 4.76 12.42 -4.51
CA ALA A 24 5.67 12.57 -3.37
C ALA A 24 4.91 12.42 -2.04
N PHE A 25 5.29 11.45 -1.20
CA PHE A 25 4.58 11.04 0.02
C PHE A 25 4.47 12.12 1.11
N THR A 26 5.22 13.22 1.00
CA THR A 26 5.21 14.33 1.97
C THR A 26 4.14 15.39 1.68
N ARG A 27 3.27 15.18 0.68
CA ARG A 27 2.26 16.15 0.26
C ARG A 27 0.87 15.55 0.17
N THR A 28 -0.12 16.35 0.54
CA THR A 28 -1.50 16.11 0.15
C THR A 28 -1.60 16.26 -1.36
N VAL A 29 -2.18 15.26 -2.01
CA VAL A 29 -2.51 15.25 -3.42
C VAL A 29 -3.90 15.84 -3.55
N THR A 30 -4.05 16.92 -4.31
CA THR A 30 -5.37 17.50 -4.59
C THR A 30 -5.83 17.02 -5.96
N TYR A 31 -7.05 16.50 -6.01
CA TYR A 31 -7.73 16.11 -7.24
C TYR A 31 -8.94 16.99 -7.46
N ASP A 32 -9.08 17.51 -8.68
CA ASP A 32 -10.23 18.28 -9.11
C ASP A 32 -11.02 17.47 -10.17
N PRO A 33 -12.20 16.91 -9.80
CA PRO A 33 -13.02 16.14 -10.74
C PRO A 33 -13.43 16.92 -11.99
N GLU A 34 -13.51 18.25 -11.94
CA GLU A 34 -13.91 19.06 -13.10
C GLU A 34 -12.81 19.17 -14.15
N LEU A 35 -11.54 19.03 -13.74
CA LEU A 35 -10.38 19.08 -14.61
C LEU A 35 -10.02 17.72 -15.23
N ASP A 36 -10.64 16.65 -14.73
CA ASP A 36 -10.46 15.27 -15.19
C ASP A 36 -11.82 14.58 -15.46
N PRO A 37 -12.58 15.05 -16.47
CA PRO A 37 -13.93 14.56 -16.75
C PRO A 37 -13.96 13.10 -17.24
N GLU A 38 -12.83 12.59 -17.72
CA GLU A 38 -12.67 11.18 -18.13
C GLU A 38 -12.40 10.26 -16.94
N GLY A 39 -12.14 10.83 -15.75
CA GLY A 39 -11.87 10.07 -14.54
C GLY A 39 -10.56 9.29 -14.61
N ALA A 40 -9.53 9.85 -15.27
CA ALA A 40 -8.20 9.25 -15.38
C ALA A 40 -7.67 8.85 -13.99
N GLY A 41 -7.97 9.63 -12.95
CA GLY A 41 -7.66 9.32 -11.55
C GLY A 41 -6.22 9.68 -11.16
N VAL A 42 -5.82 9.23 -9.98
CA VAL A 42 -4.50 9.51 -9.39
C VAL A 42 -3.71 8.21 -9.25
N GLU A 43 -2.53 8.18 -9.86
CA GLU A 43 -1.61 7.04 -9.74
C GLU A 43 -0.74 7.19 -8.48
N PHE A 44 -0.72 6.16 -7.65
CA PHE A 44 0.19 6.00 -6.52
C PHE A 44 1.16 4.85 -6.81
N SER A 45 2.47 5.05 -6.66
CA SER A 45 3.47 4.02 -6.90
C SER A 45 4.75 4.22 -6.09
N THR A 46 5.45 3.13 -5.82
CA THR A 46 6.72 3.14 -5.07
C THR A 46 7.97 3.28 -5.95
N GLY A 47 7.86 2.90 -7.23
CA GLY A 47 9.03 2.50 -8.02
C GLY A 47 9.67 1.21 -7.48
N PRO A 48 10.83 0.80 -8.01
CA PRO A 48 11.55 -0.39 -7.58
C PRO A 48 11.58 -0.61 -6.07
N LEU A 49 11.50 -1.87 -5.67
CA LEU A 49 11.56 -2.30 -4.28
C LEU A 49 12.86 -3.05 -4.02
N GLY A 50 13.37 -2.90 -2.80
CA GLY A 50 14.52 -3.64 -2.30
C GLY A 50 14.18 -4.41 -1.04
N ASP A 51 14.95 -5.46 -0.79
CA ASP A 51 14.94 -6.21 0.45
C ASP A 51 16.38 -6.60 0.79
N PRO A 52 16.85 -6.44 2.02
CA PRO A 52 18.19 -6.88 2.41
C PRO A 52 18.43 -8.39 2.24
N ASN A 53 17.36 -9.19 2.25
CA ASN A 53 17.35 -10.58 1.84
C ASN A 53 16.91 -10.66 0.37
N ASP A 54 17.89 -10.60 -0.53
CA ASP A 54 17.65 -10.53 -1.98
C ASP A 54 16.80 -11.69 -2.53
N GLY A 55 16.83 -12.86 -1.87
CA GLY A 55 16.08 -14.06 -2.26
C GLY A 55 14.61 -14.06 -1.86
N ASP A 56 14.19 -13.17 -0.96
CA ASP A 56 12.87 -13.24 -0.35
C ASP A 56 11.74 -12.83 -1.30
N ARG A 57 10.51 -13.09 -0.89
CA ARG A 57 9.33 -12.57 -1.57
C ARG A 57 8.80 -11.39 -0.80
N LEU A 58 8.29 -10.39 -1.52
CA LEU A 58 7.67 -9.23 -0.89
C LEU A 58 6.16 -9.29 -0.99
N PHE A 59 5.49 -8.91 0.08
CA PHE A 59 4.04 -8.90 0.19
C PHE A 59 3.57 -7.48 0.39
N TRP A 60 2.45 -7.12 -0.23
CA TRP A 60 1.92 -5.77 -0.11
C TRP A 60 0.41 -5.73 -0.01
N ARG A 61 -0.11 -4.68 0.63
CA ARG A 61 -1.53 -4.35 0.67
C ARG A 61 -1.73 -2.84 0.60
N TRP A 62 -2.68 -2.41 -0.22
CA TRP A 62 -3.19 -1.05 -0.29
C TRP A 62 -4.47 -0.90 0.51
N PHE A 63 -4.63 0.24 1.16
CA PHE A 63 -5.78 0.56 1.98
C PHE A 63 -6.30 1.97 1.74
N PHE A 64 -7.61 2.13 1.85
CA PHE A 64 -8.28 3.43 1.94
C PHE A 64 -8.85 3.63 3.33
N ASN A 65 -8.56 4.79 3.94
CA ASN A 65 -9.15 5.25 5.20
C ASN A 65 -9.05 4.24 6.37
N TYR A 66 -8.01 3.40 6.38
CA TYR A 66 -7.82 2.38 7.41
C TYR A 66 -7.69 3.01 8.80
N GLY A 67 -8.47 2.50 9.76
CA GLY A 67 -8.49 2.97 11.15
C GLY A 67 -9.50 4.09 11.43
N VAL A 68 -10.17 4.65 10.42
CA VAL A 68 -11.21 5.69 10.57
C VAL A 68 -12.61 5.06 10.45
N GLY A 69 -12.87 4.02 11.24
CA GLY A 69 -14.15 3.30 11.22
C GLY A 69 -14.43 2.48 9.95
N SER A 70 -13.46 2.34 9.05
CA SER A 70 -13.54 1.50 7.85
C SER A 70 -12.27 0.69 7.66
N THR A 71 -12.42 -0.53 7.13
CA THR A 71 -11.31 -1.45 6.85
C THR A 71 -11.44 -1.98 5.43
N ALA A 72 -11.02 -1.15 4.48
CA ALA A 72 -11.00 -1.50 3.07
C ALA A 72 -9.57 -1.87 2.65
N ILE A 73 -9.32 -3.17 2.39
CA ILE A 73 -8.24 -3.53 1.46
C ILE A 73 -8.73 -3.07 0.09
N GLU A 74 -7.89 -2.33 -0.62
CA GLU A 74 -8.15 -1.99 -2.01
C GLU A 74 -7.54 -3.01 -2.95
N ALA A 75 -6.26 -3.29 -2.75
CA ALA A 75 -5.51 -4.22 -3.56
C ALA A 75 -4.49 -4.93 -2.68
N ALA A 76 -4.11 -6.14 -3.06
CA ALA A 76 -3.09 -6.91 -2.36
C ALA A 76 -2.21 -7.66 -3.35
N SER A 77 -1.00 -8.00 -2.92
CA SER A 77 -0.14 -8.91 -3.64
C SER A 77 -0.84 -10.26 -3.85
N PRO A 78 -0.49 -11.02 -4.90
CA PRO A 78 -0.83 -12.43 -4.98
C PRO A 78 -0.41 -13.18 -3.72
N ILE A 79 -1.03 -14.34 -3.46
CA ILE A 79 -0.73 -15.18 -2.29
C ILE A 79 0.77 -15.52 -2.20
N ASN A 80 1.44 -15.66 -3.35
CA ASN A 80 2.87 -15.97 -3.43
C ASN A 80 3.77 -14.73 -3.39
N GLY A 81 3.25 -13.53 -3.14
CA GLY A 81 4.01 -12.30 -3.12
C GLY A 81 4.67 -11.94 -4.46
N LEU A 82 5.53 -10.93 -4.43
CA LEU A 82 6.40 -10.50 -5.52
C LEU A 82 7.75 -11.21 -5.39
N ALA A 83 8.13 -11.96 -6.42
CA ALA A 83 9.47 -12.54 -6.53
C ALA A 83 10.53 -11.46 -6.78
N PRO A 84 11.83 -11.72 -6.47
CA PRO A 84 12.92 -10.76 -6.66
C PRO A 84 12.94 -10.10 -8.04
N GLU A 85 12.67 -10.87 -9.10
CA GLU A 85 12.73 -10.41 -10.48
C GLU A 85 11.57 -9.46 -10.84
N GLN A 86 10.50 -9.47 -10.05
CA GLN A 86 9.31 -8.64 -10.24
C GLN A 86 9.41 -7.29 -9.50
N ARG A 87 10.37 -7.15 -8.58
CA ARG A 87 10.52 -5.96 -7.73
C ARG A 87 10.92 -4.69 -8.50
N GLY A 88 11.47 -4.83 -9.71
CA GLY A 88 12.00 -3.71 -10.50
C GLY A 88 10.97 -2.68 -10.96
N LEU A 89 9.68 -3.04 -11.03
CA LEU A 89 8.60 -2.10 -11.37
C LEU A 89 7.97 -1.45 -10.14
N GLY A 90 8.14 -2.06 -8.97
CA GLY A 90 7.46 -1.66 -7.76
C GLY A 90 6.01 -2.07 -7.70
N VAL A 91 5.28 -1.37 -6.83
CA VAL A 91 3.85 -1.57 -6.63
C VAL A 91 3.15 -0.26 -6.95
N GLY A 92 2.08 -0.34 -7.74
CA GLY A 92 1.24 0.79 -8.13
C GLY A 92 -0.24 0.56 -7.81
N LEU A 93 -0.97 1.65 -7.65
CA LEU A 93 -2.41 1.68 -7.49
C LEU A 93 -2.97 2.91 -8.22
N GLN A 94 -3.88 2.69 -9.15
CA GLN A 94 -4.69 3.76 -9.74
C GLN A 94 -5.93 3.98 -8.86
N VAL A 95 -6.13 5.21 -8.39
CA VAL A 95 -7.30 5.58 -7.58
C VAL A 95 -8.15 6.56 -8.37
N ARG A 96 -9.38 6.21 -8.68
CA ARG A 96 -10.36 7.07 -9.33
C ARG A 96 -11.27 7.66 -8.25
N PRO A 97 -11.08 8.92 -7.82
CA PRO A 97 -11.68 9.40 -6.57
C PRO A 97 -13.21 9.37 -6.59
N CYS A 98 -13.82 9.67 -7.74
CA CYS A 98 -15.27 9.63 -7.89
C CYS A 98 -15.88 8.22 -7.89
N GLU A 99 -15.13 7.20 -8.36
CA GLU A 99 -15.62 5.82 -8.42
C GLU A 99 -15.25 5.03 -7.16
N ASP A 100 -13.98 5.11 -6.77
CA ASP A 100 -13.42 4.24 -5.74
C ASP A 100 -13.62 4.84 -4.33
N LEU A 101 -13.61 6.17 -4.20
CA LEU A 101 -13.67 6.85 -2.90
C LEU A 101 -15.06 7.42 -2.60
N ARG A 102 -15.63 8.25 -3.47
CA ARG A 102 -16.96 8.85 -3.24
C ARG A 102 -18.05 7.81 -3.03
N ARG A 103 -18.06 6.71 -3.80
CA ARG A 103 -19.10 5.67 -3.67
C ARG A 103 -19.05 4.95 -2.31
N ARG A 104 -17.86 4.78 -1.74
CA ARG A 104 -17.64 4.04 -0.48
C ARG A 104 -17.64 4.95 0.74
N PHE A 105 -17.27 6.21 0.54
CA PHE A 105 -17.03 7.21 1.58
C PHE A 105 -17.57 8.58 1.14
N PRO A 106 -18.88 8.73 0.91
CA PRO A 106 -19.46 9.89 0.24
C PRO A 106 -19.30 11.22 0.99
N GLU A 107 -19.06 11.19 2.30
CA GLU A 107 -18.94 12.36 3.17
C GLU A 107 -17.47 12.71 3.50
N VAL A 108 -16.51 11.91 3.02
CA VAL A 108 -15.09 12.12 3.30
C VAL A 108 -14.49 12.93 2.17
N ALA A 109 -13.89 14.08 2.50
CA ALA A 109 -13.20 14.94 1.52
C ALA A 109 -11.67 14.75 1.51
N LEU A 110 -11.13 14.12 2.54
CA LEU A 110 -9.69 13.84 2.68
C LEU A 110 -9.50 12.36 2.97
N HIS A 111 -8.90 11.65 2.02
CA HIS A 111 -8.70 10.22 2.10
C HIS A 111 -7.26 9.89 2.43
N ARG A 112 -7.09 8.95 3.36
CA ARG A 112 -5.78 8.35 3.65
C ARG A 112 -5.59 7.14 2.73
N ILE A 113 -4.56 7.18 1.89
CA ILE A 113 -4.14 6.07 1.04
C ILE A 113 -2.88 5.47 1.65
N GLU A 114 -2.92 4.21 2.05
CA GLU A 114 -1.79 3.55 2.73
C GLU A 114 -1.33 2.33 1.93
N LEU A 115 -0.02 2.19 1.73
CA LEU A 115 0.62 0.97 1.29
C LEU A 115 1.42 0.39 2.46
N VAL A 116 1.21 -0.88 2.75
CA VAL A 116 2.07 -1.67 3.64
C VAL A 116 2.85 -2.66 2.78
N LEU A 117 4.16 -2.65 2.91
CA LEU A 117 5.09 -3.60 2.29
C LEU A 117 5.75 -4.42 3.39
N ALA A 118 5.83 -5.74 3.21
CA ALA A 118 6.40 -6.66 4.18
C ALA A 118 7.20 -7.77 3.50
N ASP A 119 8.14 -8.34 4.25
CA ASP A 119 8.95 -9.52 3.88
C ASP A 119 8.20 -10.85 4.11
N ARG A 120 7.12 -10.82 4.92
CA ARG A 120 6.28 -11.98 5.23
C ARG A 120 4.85 -11.82 4.72
N PRO A 121 4.17 -12.95 4.40
CA PRO A 121 2.77 -12.89 4.01
C PRO A 121 1.91 -12.37 5.16
N PHE A 122 0.95 -11.53 4.82
CA PHE A 122 -0.11 -11.14 5.73
C PHE A 122 -0.93 -12.36 6.13
N ALA A 123 -1.43 -12.36 7.37
CA ALA A 123 -2.33 -13.39 7.85
C ALA A 123 -3.54 -13.54 6.91
N ALA A 124 -3.97 -14.78 6.72
CA ALA A 124 -5.19 -15.09 6.00
C ALA A 124 -6.40 -14.45 6.69
N ASP A 125 -7.35 -13.98 5.89
CA ASP A 125 -8.65 -13.53 6.40
C ASP A 125 -9.43 -14.75 6.89
N ASP A 126 -9.57 -14.89 8.21
CA ASP A 126 -10.30 -15.97 8.88
C ASP A 126 -11.80 -15.65 9.05
N GLY A 127 -12.28 -14.55 8.45
CA GLY A 127 -13.66 -14.10 8.53
C GLY A 127 -14.05 -13.47 9.87
N GLN A 128 -13.10 -13.27 10.80
CA GLN A 128 -13.33 -12.63 12.09
C GLN A 128 -12.67 -11.24 12.17
N GLY A 129 -13.37 -10.20 11.68
CA GLY A 129 -13.03 -8.80 11.94
C GLY A 129 -11.68 -8.32 11.35
N PRO A 130 -11.19 -7.12 11.70
CA PRO A 130 -10.22 -6.39 10.89
C PRO A 130 -8.77 -6.86 11.08
N ARG A 131 -8.47 -8.12 10.76
CA ARG A 131 -7.10 -8.69 10.74
C ARG A 131 -6.39 -8.49 9.41
N ASN A 132 -6.91 -7.60 8.59
CA ASN A 132 -6.50 -7.37 7.20
C ASN A 132 -5.14 -6.65 7.06
N GLN A 133 -4.47 -6.34 8.16
CA GLN A 133 -3.07 -5.88 8.22
C GLN A 133 -2.19 -6.77 9.10
N ALA A 134 -2.73 -7.85 9.68
CA ALA A 134 -1.97 -8.68 10.61
C ALA A 134 -0.80 -9.33 9.86
N LEU A 135 0.39 -9.09 10.38
CA LEU A 135 1.63 -9.71 9.95
C LEU A 135 2.14 -10.58 11.11
N PRO A 136 2.96 -11.61 10.82
CA PRO A 136 3.74 -12.29 11.84
C PRO A 136 4.53 -11.30 12.72
N GLU A 137 4.76 -11.65 14.00
CA GLU A 137 5.49 -10.77 14.92
C GLU A 137 6.93 -10.49 14.46
N ASP A 138 7.51 -11.42 13.71
CA ASP A 138 8.83 -11.35 13.11
C ASP A 138 8.78 -10.81 11.67
N ALA A 139 7.73 -10.11 11.23
CA ALA A 139 7.72 -9.51 9.90
C ALA A 139 8.39 -8.13 9.90
N GLY A 140 9.39 -7.97 9.03
CA GLY A 140 9.89 -6.65 8.64
C GLY A 140 8.87 -5.94 7.75
N GLN A 141 8.47 -4.72 8.11
CA GLN A 141 7.54 -3.93 7.30
C GLN A 141 7.96 -2.47 7.14
N VAL A 142 7.54 -1.89 6.02
CA VAL A 142 7.58 -0.45 5.79
C VAL A 142 6.21 0.04 5.31
N ARG A 143 5.86 1.28 5.67
CA ARG A 143 4.59 1.90 5.31
C ARG A 143 4.81 3.16 4.50
N LEU A 144 3.93 3.37 3.54
CA LEU A 144 3.78 4.63 2.82
C LEU A 144 2.36 5.13 2.99
N VAL A 145 2.24 6.43 3.27
CA VAL A 145 0.95 7.08 3.47
C VAL A 145 0.89 8.32 2.60
N TRP A 146 -0.18 8.43 1.85
CA TRP A 146 -0.57 9.63 1.13
C TRP A 146 -1.91 10.13 1.65
N TYR A 147 -2.15 11.42 1.43
CA TYR A 147 -3.45 12.02 1.63
C TYR A 147 -3.97 12.55 0.29
N LEU A 148 -5.17 12.15 -0.08
CA LEU A 148 -5.84 12.56 -1.31
C LEU A 148 -7.06 13.39 -0.96
N ALA A 149 -7.05 14.66 -1.34
CA ALA A 149 -8.14 15.59 -1.13
C ALA A 149 -8.92 15.80 -2.43
N PHE A 150 -10.24 15.69 -2.37
CA PHE A 150 -11.13 16.11 -3.46
C PHE A 150 -12.50 16.50 -2.90
N ASP A 151 -13.28 17.24 -3.69
CA ASP A 151 -14.66 17.59 -3.37
C ASP A 151 -15.62 16.56 -4.00
N PRO A 152 -16.27 15.67 -3.21
CA PRO A 152 -17.13 14.63 -3.76
C PRO A 152 -18.37 15.18 -4.47
N SER A 153 -18.79 16.42 -4.16
CA SER A 153 -19.95 17.04 -4.79
C SER A 153 -19.72 17.44 -6.25
N ARG A 154 -18.45 17.56 -6.66
CA ARG A 154 -18.04 17.91 -8.03
C ARG A 154 -17.88 16.69 -8.94
N CYS A 155 -17.93 15.50 -8.39
CA CYS A 155 -17.88 14.29 -9.19
C CYS A 155 -19.11 14.21 -10.10
N PRO A 156 -18.94 13.85 -11.39
CA PRO A 156 -20.06 13.68 -12.31
C PRO A 156 -21.07 12.66 -11.76
N LEU A 157 -22.35 12.86 -12.10
CA LEU A 157 -23.46 12.00 -11.71
C LEU A 157 -23.39 10.64 -12.42
#